data_AF-A0A367QCK1-F1
#
_entry.id   AF-A0A367QCK1-F1
#
_cell.length_a   1.000
_cell.length_b   1.000
_cell.length_c   1.000
_cell.angle_alpha   90.00
_cell.angle_beta   90.00
_cell.angle_gamma   90.00
#
_symmetry.space_group_name_H-M   'P 1'
#
loop_
_entity.id
_entity.type
_entity.pdbx_description
1 polymer ?
#
loop_
_entity_poly.entity_id
_entity_poly.type
_entity_poly.pdbx_seq_one_letter_code
_entity_poly.pdbx_strand_id
1 'polypeptide(L)'
;MGFTEDIAKVSEQVRKRADQVVGEEPTKMALIVPFLSAIGYDVYDPSEVIPEYVADFATKKAGQFEKVDYALAINNNIVMLVEAKARGQKAEAHDGQLRKYFNALVTTKVAVVTNGIEYRFFTDLRDKNVMDKEPFFTFNILEYDSKDIDNLKFFHRDNFEVTAITNHAEEMVYVKGMTHLVGNLLRSPSEEFVRFLLTELGTVAPSYEIQGRITGKVIDKFKPIVKKSIQESLVELMTRSLSQEIAQPVEVEVELEIEEEEQPQDPQESKIVTTAEEIEAFEKIKSITQTSKSYSFELKYKDTASYFGINLGKSTWWFLRLYLSSQKKSFITRLSVDEVKCLAPNFEVQEVTASLGDAASKVIISSVNDFEKLTSLILRCYEAEAAKHQVFTTNVIRMEKSA
;
A
#
# COMPACT_ATOMS: atom_id res chain seq x y z
N MET A 1 -15.93 -6.40 8.54
CA MET A 1 -14.56 -6.96 8.56
C MET A 1 -13.67 -6.00 7.80
N GLY A 2 -12.36 -6.01 8.03
CA GLY A 2 -11.47 -5.09 7.28
C GLY A 2 -11.31 -5.57 5.84
N PHE A 3 -11.30 -4.66 4.87
CA PHE A 3 -11.10 -5.00 3.44
C PHE A 3 -9.89 -5.93 3.22
N THR A 4 -8.77 -5.67 3.91
CA THR A 4 -7.57 -6.52 3.88
C THR A 4 -7.83 -7.96 4.36
N GLU A 5 -8.68 -8.15 5.37
CA GLU A 5 -9.04 -9.48 5.87
C GLU A 5 -9.89 -10.24 4.84
N ASP A 6 -10.78 -9.54 4.13
CA ASP A 6 -11.64 -10.16 3.13
C ASP A 6 -10.82 -10.60 1.89
N ILE A 7 -9.87 -9.77 1.44
CA ILE A 7 -8.90 -10.16 0.41
C ILE A 7 -8.04 -11.35 0.87
N ALA A 8 -7.56 -11.36 2.12
CA ALA A 8 -6.79 -12.47 2.66
C ALA A 8 -7.59 -13.79 2.69
N LYS A 9 -8.88 -13.74 3.03
CA LYS A 9 -9.76 -14.92 2.95
C LYS A 9 -9.92 -15.41 1.52
N VAL A 10 -10.11 -14.51 0.56
CA VAL A 10 -10.19 -14.88 -0.87
C VAL A 10 -8.88 -15.52 -1.31
N SER A 11 -7.73 -14.96 -0.94
CA SER A 11 -6.41 -15.54 -1.22
C SER A 11 -6.29 -16.98 -0.71
N GLU A 12 -6.72 -17.25 0.53
CA GLU A 12 -6.70 -18.60 1.09
C GLU A 12 -7.65 -19.56 0.34
N GLN A 13 -8.84 -19.09 -0.05
CA GLN A 13 -9.78 -19.87 -0.85
C GLN A 13 -9.22 -20.20 -2.24
N VAL A 14 -8.63 -19.21 -2.92
CA VAL A 14 -7.99 -19.40 -4.23
C VAL A 14 -6.86 -20.42 -4.11
N ARG A 15 -6.01 -20.32 -3.08
CA ARG A 15 -4.90 -21.26 -2.85
C ARG A 15 -5.36 -22.71 -2.70
N LYS A 16 -6.53 -22.94 -2.07
CA LYS A 16 -7.09 -24.29 -1.88
C LYS A 16 -7.78 -24.85 -3.13
N ARG A 17 -8.36 -23.98 -3.96
CA ARG A 17 -9.22 -24.37 -5.09
C ARG A 17 -8.50 -24.35 -6.45
N ALA A 18 -7.48 -23.52 -6.62
CA ALA A 18 -6.86 -23.25 -7.92
C ALA A 18 -6.40 -24.51 -8.67
N ASP A 19 -5.92 -25.53 -7.96
CA ASP A 19 -5.46 -26.79 -8.57
C ASP A 19 -6.59 -27.73 -9.00
N GLN A 20 -7.80 -27.55 -8.46
CA GLN A 20 -8.99 -28.32 -8.81
C GLN A 20 -9.81 -27.65 -9.91
N VAL A 21 -9.56 -26.35 -10.17
CA VAL A 21 -10.30 -25.53 -11.13
C VAL A 21 -9.71 -25.71 -12.53
N VAL A 22 -10.49 -26.31 -13.42
CA VAL A 22 -10.11 -26.56 -14.82
C VAL A 22 -11.13 -25.91 -15.76
N GLY A 23 -10.65 -25.11 -16.70
CA GLY A 23 -11.48 -24.38 -17.66
C GLY A 23 -11.97 -23.03 -17.15
N GLU A 24 -12.69 -22.32 -18.01
CA GLU A 24 -13.07 -20.92 -17.81
C GLU A 24 -14.25 -20.75 -16.85
N GLU A 25 -15.34 -21.50 -17.05
CA GLU A 25 -16.55 -21.43 -16.20
C GLU A 25 -16.27 -21.78 -14.72
N PRO A 26 -15.50 -22.84 -14.40
CA PRO A 26 -15.11 -23.07 -13.01
C PRO A 26 -14.19 -21.97 -12.46
N THR A 27 -13.37 -21.35 -13.30
CA THR A 27 -12.50 -20.22 -12.89
C THR A 27 -13.33 -19.00 -12.49
N LYS A 28 -14.32 -18.65 -13.31
CA LYS A 28 -15.31 -17.61 -13.04
C LYS A 28 -15.96 -17.79 -11.67
N MET A 29 -16.55 -18.95 -11.44
CA MET A 29 -17.31 -19.20 -10.21
C MET A 29 -16.43 -19.38 -8.97
N ALA A 30 -15.35 -20.17 -9.07
CA ALA A 30 -14.57 -20.57 -7.90
C ALA A 30 -13.52 -19.55 -7.46
N LEU A 31 -13.02 -18.72 -8.40
CA LEU A 31 -11.89 -17.81 -8.18
C LEU A 31 -12.28 -16.33 -8.37
N ILE A 32 -13.01 -15.98 -9.43
CA ILE A 32 -13.33 -14.58 -9.78
C ILE A 32 -14.52 -14.03 -8.96
N VAL A 33 -15.63 -14.76 -8.88
CA VAL A 33 -16.82 -14.32 -8.11
C VAL A 33 -16.51 -14.00 -6.64
N PRO A 34 -15.74 -14.82 -5.90
CA PRO A 34 -15.34 -14.47 -4.53
C PRO A 34 -14.55 -13.16 -4.45
N PHE A 35 -13.72 -12.87 -5.44
CA PHE A 35 -12.97 -11.60 -5.50
C PHE A 35 -13.89 -10.41 -5.75
N LEU A 36 -14.83 -10.51 -6.71
CA LEU A 36 -15.83 -9.46 -6.97
C LEU A 36 -16.65 -9.12 -5.72
N SER A 37 -17.03 -10.14 -4.95
CA SER A 37 -17.70 -9.95 -3.66
C SER A 37 -16.80 -9.28 -2.62
N ALA A 38 -15.51 -9.61 -2.57
CA ALA A 38 -14.56 -9.01 -1.62
C ALA A 38 -14.21 -7.55 -1.92
N ILE A 39 -14.29 -7.11 -3.17
CA ILE A 39 -14.21 -5.69 -3.54
C ILE A 39 -15.56 -4.97 -3.41
N GLY A 40 -16.55 -5.61 -2.79
CA GLY A 40 -17.78 -4.98 -2.32
C GLY A 40 -18.95 -5.03 -3.30
N TYR A 41 -18.81 -5.65 -4.47
CA TYR A 41 -19.94 -5.78 -5.41
C TYR A 41 -20.87 -6.93 -5.02
N ASP A 42 -22.18 -6.70 -5.15
CA ASP A 42 -23.18 -7.75 -4.87
C ASP A 42 -23.30 -8.73 -6.04
N VAL A 43 -22.64 -9.88 -5.92
CA VAL A 43 -22.67 -10.97 -6.91
C VAL A 43 -24.03 -11.67 -7.02
N TYR A 44 -24.97 -11.39 -6.11
CA TYR A 44 -26.34 -11.91 -6.14
C TYR A 44 -27.33 -10.92 -6.74
N ASP A 45 -26.94 -9.64 -6.92
CA ASP A 45 -27.74 -8.64 -7.61
C ASP A 45 -27.38 -8.63 -9.10
N PRO A 46 -28.24 -9.15 -9.99
CA PRO A 46 -27.98 -9.19 -11.42
C PRO A 46 -28.02 -7.82 -12.09
N SER A 47 -28.41 -6.75 -11.37
CA SER A 47 -28.31 -5.37 -11.84
C SER A 47 -26.96 -4.72 -11.49
N GLU A 48 -26.22 -5.28 -10.53
CA GLU A 48 -24.92 -4.79 -10.10
C GLU A 48 -23.78 -5.63 -10.69
N VAL A 49 -23.84 -6.95 -10.57
CA VAL A 49 -22.89 -7.89 -11.22
C VAL A 49 -23.64 -8.62 -12.34
N ILE A 50 -23.45 -8.16 -13.57
CA ILE A 50 -24.18 -8.69 -14.74
C ILE A 50 -23.29 -9.71 -15.45
N PRO A 51 -23.55 -11.04 -15.32
CA PRO A 51 -22.82 -12.05 -16.06
C PRO A 51 -23.23 -12.06 -17.53
N GLU A 52 -22.31 -12.50 -18.40
CA GLU A 52 -22.54 -12.65 -19.84
C GLU A 52 -23.14 -11.39 -20.51
N TYR A 53 -22.65 -10.22 -20.14
CA TYR A 53 -23.20 -8.95 -20.58
C TYR A 53 -23.12 -8.76 -22.09
N VAL A 54 -24.28 -8.48 -22.71
CA VAL A 54 -24.42 -8.16 -24.13
C VAL A 54 -24.93 -6.73 -24.27
N ALA A 55 -24.15 -5.88 -24.95
CA ALA A 55 -24.56 -4.49 -25.20
C ALA A 55 -25.44 -4.36 -26.45
N ASP A 56 -26.20 -3.27 -26.57
CA ASP A 56 -27.08 -3.00 -27.70
C ASP A 56 -26.36 -2.93 -29.06
N PHE A 57 -25.09 -2.50 -29.04
CA PHE A 57 -24.23 -2.42 -30.23
C PHE A 57 -23.49 -3.74 -30.54
N ALA A 58 -23.73 -4.80 -29.76
CA ALA A 58 -23.03 -6.06 -29.94
C ALA A 58 -23.29 -6.66 -31.32
N THR A 59 -22.22 -6.90 -32.07
CA THR A 59 -22.30 -7.55 -33.37
C THR A 59 -22.50 -9.05 -33.21
N LYS A 60 -23.40 -9.64 -34.01
CA LYS A 60 -23.52 -11.10 -34.12
C LYS A 60 -22.39 -11.65 -34.97
N LYS A 61 -21.57 -12.54 -34.40
CA LYS A 61 -20.55 -13.29 -35.14
C LYS A 61 -20.90 -14.77 -35.08
N ALA A 62 -21.03 -15.41 -36.24
CA ALA A 62 -21.43 -16.83 -36.35
C ALA A 62 -22.72 -17.21 -35.58
N GLY A 63 -23.69 -16.29 -35.46
CA GLY A 63 -24.97 -16.54 -34.81
C GLY A 63 -24.99 -16.32 -33.29
N GLN A 64 -23.85 -16.05 -32.65
CA GLN A 64 -23.76 -15.65 -31.25
C GLN A 64 -23.41 -14.16 -31.13
N PHE A 65 -23.95 -13.50 -30.11
CA PHE A 65 -23.58 -12.13 -29.79
C PHE A 65 -22.19 -12.15 -29.12
N GLU A 66 -21.32 -11.21 -29.51
CA GLU A 66 -20.13 -10.90 -28.69
C GLU A 66 -20.64 -10.44 -27.31
N LYS A 67 -20.16 -11.05 -26.22
CA LYS A 67 -20.54 -10.81 -24.81
C LYS A 67 -19.31 -10.66 -23.90
N VAL A 68 -19.35 -9.83 -22.86
CA VAL A 68 -18.26 -9.78 -21.86
C VAL A 68 -18.67 -10.63 -20.66
N ASP A 69 -17.72 -11.27 -19.98
CA ASP A 69 -18.03 -12.23 -18.92
C ASP A 69 -18.74 -11.61 -17.73
N TYR A 70 -18.28 -10.44 -17.28
CA TYR A 70 -19.01 -9.63 -16.29
C TYR A 70 -18.99 -8.15 -16.66
N ALA A 71 -20.10 -7.48 -16.41
CA ALA A 71 -20.18 -6.03 -16.32
C ALA A 71 -20.59 -5.65 -14.90
N LEU A 72 -19.81 -4.77 -14.27
CA LEU A 72 -20.11 -4.24 -12.94
C LEU A 72 -20.76 -2.86 -13.09
N ALA A 73 -21.92 -2.70 -12.47
CA ALA A 73 -22.69 -1.48 -12.52
C ALA A 73 -22.74 -0.80 -11.15
N ILE A 74 -22.66 0.53 -11.14
CA ILE A 74 -22.94 1.33 -9.95
C ILE A 74 -24.01 2.34 -10.32
N ASN A 75 -25.12 2.36 -9.57
CA ASN A 75 -26.29 3.20 -9.88
C ASN A 75 -26.76 3.02 -11.35
N ASN A 76 -26.84 1.76 -11.81
CA ASN A 76 -27.24 1.35 -13.16
C ASN A 76 -26.30 1.79 -14.30
N ASN A 77 -25.14 2.39 -14.00
CA ASN A 77 -24.12 2.69 -15.01
C ASN A 77 -23.05 1.61 -14.99
N ILE A 78 -22.72 1.04 -16.16
CA ILE A 78 -21.58 0.11 -16.27
C ILE A 78 -20.30 0.90 -16.07
N VAL A 79 -19.56 0.58 -15.01
CA VAL A 79 -18.32 1.29 -14.64
C VAL A 79 -17.07 0.45 -14.90
N MET A 80 -17.20 -0.87 -14.80
CA MET A 80 -16.11 -1.82 -14.97
C MET A 80 -16.55 -3.02 -15.80
N LEU A 81 -15.69 -3.45 -16.72
CA LEU A 81 -15.87 -4.68 -17.49
C LEU A 81 -14.83 -5.70 -17.08
N VAL A 82 -15.21 -6.97 -16.96
CA VAL A 82 -14.29 -8.05 -16.57
C VAL A 82 -14.38 -9.16 -17.62
N GLU A 83 -13.22 -9.49 -18.18
CA GLU A 83 -13.00 -10.62 -19.06
C GLU A 83 -12.24 -11.71 -18.29
N ALA A 84 -12.80 -12.91 -18.26
CA ALA A 84 -12.21 -14.05 -17.60
C ALA A 84 -11.40 -14.90 -18.58
N LYS A 85 -10.37 -15.55 -18.06
CA LYS A 85 -9.63 -16.62 -18.72
C LYS A 85 -9.59 -17.83 -17.81
N ALA A 86 -9.37 -19.01 -18.39
CA ALA A 86 -9.13 -20.20 -17.59
C ALA A 86 -7.87 -20.01 -16.72
N ARG A 87 -7.87 -20.54 -15.49
CA ARG A 87 -6.75 -20.44 -14.52
C ARG A 87 -5.36 -20.72 -15.11
N GLY A 88 -5.25 -21.67 -16.05
CA GLY A 88 -3.98 -22.04 -16.69
C GLY A 88 -3.54 -21.16 -17.85
N GLN A 89 -4.36 -20.19 -18.27
CA GLN A 89 -4.05 -19.24 -19.33
C GLN A 89 -3.53 -17.93 -18.74
N LYS A 90 -2.69 -17.23 -19.50
CA LYS A 90 -2.26 -15.88 -19.13
C LYS A 90 -3.45 -14.93 -19.24
N ALA A 91 -3.60 -14.06 -18.24
CA ALA A 91 -4.56 -12.96 -18.28
C ALA A 91 -4.05 -11.92 -19.28
N GLU A 92 -4.27 -12.11 -20.58
CA GLU A 92 -3.82 -11.18 -21.63
C GLU A 92 -5.03 -10.64 -22.40
N ALA A 93 -5.01 -9.33 -22.68
CA ALA A 93 -6.05 -8.64 -23.45
C ALA A 93 -5.91 -8.91 -24.96
N HIS A 94 -5.92 -10.19 -25.35
CA HIS A 94 -5.82 -10.60 -26.76
C HIS A 94 -7.13 -10.46 -27.52
N ASP A 95 -8.24 -10.60 -26.80
CA ASP A 95 -9.56 -10.61 -27.40
C ASP A 95 -10.02 -9.17 -27.62
N GLY A 96 -10.17 -8.79 -28.91
CA GLY A 96 -10.67 -7.47 -29.29
C GLY A 96 -12.07 -7.15 -28.74
N GLN A 97 -12.75 -8.12 -28.15
CA GLN A 97 -14.10 -8.04 -27.57
C GLN A 97 -14.17 -7.08 -26.39
N LEU A 98 -13.36 -7.29 -25.34
CA LEU A 98 -13.28 -6.40 -24.19
C LEU A 98 -12.97 -4.96 -24.63
N ARG A 99 -12.04 -4.79 -25.57
CA ARG A 99 -11.66 -3.47 -26.12
C ARG A 99 -12.82 -2.81 -26.88
N LYS A 100 -13.56 -3.54 -27.71
CA LYS A 100 -14.74 -2.99 -28.40
C LYS A 100 -15.80 -2.51 -27.41
N TYR A 101 -16.07 -3.32 -26.39
CA TYR A 101 -17.06 -2.99 -25.35
C TYR A 101 -16.63 -1.76 -24.54
N PHE A 102 -15.39 -1.74 -24.08
CA PHE A 102 -14.83 -0.60 -23.36
C PHE A 102 -14.90 0.68 -24.20
N ASN A 103 -14.54 0.62 -25.48
CA ASN A 103 -14.51 1.80 -26.33
C ASN A 103 -15.91 2.36 -26.66
N ALA A 104 -16.94 1.51 -26.66
CA ALA A 104 -18.30 1.89 -26.99
C ALA A 104 -19.12 2.35 -25.76
N LEU A 105 -18.78 1.87 -24.56
CA LEU A 105 -19.47 2.24 -23.31
C LEU A 105 -18.78 3.44 -22.65
N VAL A 106 -19.34 4.63 -22.85
CA VAL A 106 -18.77 5.91 -22.36
C VAL A 106 -18.63 5.96 -20.83
N THR A 107 -19.52 5.29 -20.10
CA THR A 107 -19.51 5.22 -18.64
C THR A 107 -18.44 4.27 -18.09
N THR A 108 -17.97 3.32 -18.91
CA THR A 108 -16.94 2.36 -18.53
C THR A 108 -15.59 3.04 -18.52
N LYS A 109 -14.89 2.96 -17.39
CA LYS A 109 -13.57 3.61 -17.18
C LYS A 109 -12.49 2.63 -16.79
N VAL A 110 -12.89 1.44 -16.37
CA VAL A 110 -11.97 0.35 -16.01
C VAL A 110 -12.34 -0.92 -16.78
N ALA A 111 -11.35 -1.59 -17.33
CA ALA A 111 -11.47 -2.95 -17.84
C ALA A 111 -10.51 -3.86 -17.08
N VAL A 112 -10.92 -5.09 -16.81
CA VAL A 112 -10.13 -6.08 -16.10
C VAL A 112 -10.03 -7.34 -16.93
N VAL A 113 -8.81 -7.85 -17.10
CA VAL A 113 -8.58 -9.21 -17.60
C VAL A 113 -8.03 -10.04 -16.46
N THR A 114 -8.63 -11.20 -16.20
CA THR A 114 -8.21 -12.05 -15.07
C THR A 114 -8.35 -13.54 -15.35
N ASN A 115 -7.49 -14.34 -14.73
CA ASN A 115 -7.61 -15.80 -14.66
C ASN A 115 -7.99 -16.28 -13.24
N GLY A 116 -8.48 -15.37 -12.39
CA GLY A 116 -8.81 -15.62 -10.99
C GLY A 116 -7.62 -15.55 -10.02
N ILE A 117 -6.38 -15.56 -10.53
CA ILE A 117 -5.15 -15.40 -9.73
C ILE A 117 -4.54 -14.02 -9.98
N GLU A 118 -4.30 -13.69 -11.24
CA GLU A 118 -3.80 -12.39 -11.69
C GLU A 118 -4.97 -11.55 -12.22
N TYR A 119 -5.03 -10.29 -11.82
CA TYR A 119 -6.02 -9.30 -12.22
C TYR A 119 -5.28 -8.11 -12.84
N ARG A 120 -5.53 -7.84 -14.12
CA ARG A 120 -4.87 -6.76 -14.85
C ARG A 120 -5.88 -5.69 -15.20
N PHE A 121 -5.65 -4.48 -14.71
CA PHE A 121 -6.55 -3.34 -14.83
C PHE A 121 -6.08 -2.42 -15.95
N PHE A 122 -7.01 -2.06 -16.83
CA PHE A 122 -6.84 -1.22 -18.00
C PHE A 122 -7.79 -0.03 -17.92
N THR A 123 -7.39 1.09 -18.53
CA THR A 123 -8.17 2.32 -18.60
C THR A 123 -7.84 3.05 -19.92
N ASP A 124 -8.26 4.30 -20.07
CA ASP A 124 -8.11 5.14 -21.26
C ASP A 124 -7.25 6.39 -21.03
N LEU A 125 -6.00 6.22 -20.57
CA LEU A 125 -5.12 7.37 -20.29
C LEU A 125 -4.63 8.06 -21.56
N ARG A 126 -4.39 7.31 -22.64
CA ARG A 126 -3.79 7.86 -23.87
C ARG A 126 -4.80 8.54 -24.77
N ASP A 127 -5.89 7.84 -25.06
CA ASP A 127 -6.92 8.25 -25.98
C ASP A 127 -8.27 8.06 -25.29
N LYS A 128 -9.06 9.13 -25.19
CA LYS A 128 -10.34 9.11 -24.46
C LYS A 128 -11.28 8.04 -25.02
N ASN A 129 -11.83 7.20 -24.12
CA ASN A 129 -12.66 6.05 -24.43
C ASN A 129 -11.99 5.04 -25.38
N VAL A 130 -10.66 4.92 -25.34
CA VAL A 130 -9.92 3.87 -26.04
C VAL A 130 -9.07 3.14 -25.02
N MET A 131 -9.37 1.86 -24.82
CA MET A 131 -8.65 1.03 -23.85
C MET A 131 -7.16 0.96 -24.20
N ASP A 132 -6.32 1.23 -23.22
CA ASP A 132 -4.87 1.12 -23.33
C ASP A 132 -4.43 -0.33 -23.61
N LYS A 133 -3.29 -0.47 -24.30
CA LYS A 133 -2.72 -1.79 -24.63
C LYS A 133 -2.08 -2.48 -23.43
N GLU A 134 -1.56 -1.69 -22.51
CA GLU A 134 -0.85 -2.18 -21.32
C GLU A 134 -1.69 -1.86 -20.08
N PRO A 135 -1.71 -2.76 -19.08
CA PRO A 135 -2.38 -2.46 -17.82
C PRO A 135 -1.61 -1.41 -17.04
N PHE A 136 -2.33 -0.56 -16.32
CA PHE A 136 -1.73 0.41 -15.40
C PHE A 136 -1.49 -0.20 -14.00
N PHE A 137 -2.31 -1.19 -13.61
CA PHE A 137 -2.19 -1.92 -12.36
C PHE A 137 -2.38 -3.43 -12.58
N THR A 138 -1.54 -4.23 -11.93
CA THR A 138 -1.64 -5.69 -11.92
C THR A 138 -1.64 -6.14 -10.47
N PHE A 139 -2.61 -6.97 -10.11
CA PHE A 139 -2.78 -7.51 -8.77
C PHE A 139 -2.76 -9.04 -8.81
N ASN A 140 -1.94 -9.68 -7.97
CA ASN A 140 -1.91 -11.13 -7.83
C ASN A 140 -2.45 -11.50 -6.45
N ILE A 141 -3.59 -12.20 -6.41
CA ILE A 141 -4.26 -12.58 -5.16
C ILE A 141 -3.41 -13.52 -4.28
N LEU A 142 -2.44 -14.23 -4.86
CA LEU A 142 -1.55 -15.15 -4.14
C LEU A 142 -0.24 -14.50 -3.68
N GLU A 143 0.12 -13.36 -4.28
CA GLU A 143 1.38 -12.63 -4.09
C GLU A 143 1.12 -11.12 -4.17
N TYR A 144 0.85 -10.49 -3.02
CA TYR A 144 0.59 -9.06 -2.92
C TYR A 144 1.20 -8.46 -1.65
N ASP A 145 1.46 -7.16 -1.69
CA ASP A 145 1.92 -6.39 -0.52
C ASP A 145 0.84 -5.40 0.00
N SER A 146 1.19 -4.56 0.98
CA SER A 146 0.26 -3.58 1.52
C SER A 146 -0.12 -2.49 0.50
N LYS A 147 0.80 -2.10 -0.39
CA LYS A 147 0.55 -1.08 -1.41
C LYS A 147 -0.42 -1.58 -2.46
N ASP A 148 -0.33 -2.85 -2.81
CA ASP A 148 -1.29 -3.51 -3.71
C ASP A 148 -2.72 -3.45 -3.14
N ILE A 149 -2.88 -3.67 -1.83
CA ILE A 149 -4.18 -3.54 -1.17
C ILE A 149 -4.66 -2.09 -1.17
N ASP A 150 -3.77 -1.12 -0.92
CA ASP A 150 -4.13 0.30 -0.98
C ASP A 150 -4.57 0.74 -2.39
N ASN A 151 -3.87 0.27 -3.43
CA ASN A 151 -4.28 0.47 -4.82
C ASN A 151 -5.62 -0.20 -5.12
N LEU A 152 -5.85 -1.41 -4.59
CA LEU A 152 -7.07 -2.16 -4.86
C LEU A 152 -8.32 -1.48 -4.25
N LYS A 153 -8.17 -0.70 -3.17
CA LYS A 153 -9.28 0.05 -2.54
C LYS A 153 -9.98 1.02 -3.49
N PHE A 154 -9.30 1.54 -4.51
CA PHE A 154 -9.92 2.42 -5.51
C PHE A 154 -10.98 1.70 -6.36
N PHE A 155 -10.87 0.38 -6.49
CA PHE A 155 -11.82 -0.46 -7.22
C PHE A 155 -12.89 -1.07 -6.31
N HIS A 156 -12.84 -0.79 -5.01
CA HIS A 156 -13.90 -1.19 -4.10
C HIS A 156 -15.16 -0.39 -4.42
N ARG A 157 -16.32 -1.05 -4.45
CA ARG A 157 -17.62 -0.44 -4.79
C ARG A 157 -17.85 0.93 -4.14
N ASP A 158 -17.66 1.01 -2.83
CA ASP A 158 -17.94 2.24 -2.05
C ASP A 158 -16.94 3.38 -2.28
N ASN A 159 -15.75 3.08 -2.84
CA ASN A 159 -14.71 4.06 -3.14
C ASN A 159 -14.60 4.35 -4.64
N PHE A 160 -15.44 3.72 -5.46
CA PHE A 160 -15.33 3.80 -6.91
C PHE A 160 -15.67 5.22 -7.38
N GLU A 161 -14.64 5.99 -7.71
CA GLU A 161 -14.76 7.34 -8.23
C GLU A 161 -13.89 7.47 -9.48
N VAL A 162 -14.54 7.79 -10.60
CA VAL A 162 -13.90 7.79 -11.93
C VAL A 162 -12.69 8.71 -11.96
N THR A 163 -12.82 9.92 -11.44
CA THR A 163 -11.75 10.93 -11.51
C THR A 163 -10.54 10.49 -10.69
N ALA A 164 -10.75 9.99 -9.48
CA ALA A 164 -9.71 9.45 -8.61
C ALA A 164 -8.99 8.26 -9.25
N ILE A 165 -9.73 7.32 -9.84
CA ILE A 165 -9.13 6.15 -10.52
C ILE A 165 -8.28 6.61 -11.71
N THR A 166 -8.80 7.52 -12.55
CA THR A 166 -8.05 8.02 -13.71
C THR A 166 -6.78 8.76 -13.29
N ASN A 167 -6.86 9.65 -12.30
CA ASN A 167 -5.69 10.39 -11.80
C ASN A 167 -4.66 9.44 -11.17
N HIS A 168 -5.12 8.45 -10.40
CA HIS A 168 -4.25 7.45 -9.77
C HIS A 168 -3.57 6.58 -10.83
N ALA A 169 -4.32 6.13 -11.84
CA ALA A 169 -3.77 5.38 -12.96
C ALA A 169 -2.72 6.18 -13.73
N GLU A 170 -2.97 7.47 -13.97
CA GLU A 170 -2.04 8.39 -14.63
C GLU A 170 -0.74 8.48 -13.83
N GLU A 171 -0.83 8.74 -12.52
CA GLU A 171 0.33 8.78 -11.62
C GLU A 171 1.11 7.46 -11.66
N MET A 172 0.44 6.31 -11.53
CA MET A 172 1.09 5.00 -11.55
C MET A 172 1.88 4.76 -12.85
N VAL A 173 1.30 5.12 -14.00
CA VAL A 173 1.96 4.94 -15.30
C VAL A 173 3.18 5.85 -15.42
N TYR A 174 3.07 7.12 -15.03
CA TYR A 174 4.21 8.05 -15.07
C TYR A 174 5.30 7.67 -14.06
N VAL A 175 4.95 7.30 -12.83
CA VAL A 175 5.92 6.85 -11.82
C VAL A 175 6.66 5.60 -12.30
N LYS A 176 5.95 4.63 -12.88
CA LYS A 176 6.58 3.42 -13.46
C LYS A 176 7.53 3.77 -14.59
N GLY A 177 7.10 4.62 -15.52
CA GLY A 177 7.92 5.07 -16.65
C GLY A 177 9.17 5.84 -16.21
N MET A 178 9.00 6.79 -15.27
CA MET A 178 10.08 7.60 -14.72
C MET A 178 11.06 6.75 -13.91
N THR A 179 10.57 5.81 -13.08
CA THR A 179 11.43 4.90 -12.32
C THR A 179 12.27 4.03 -13.26
N HIS A 180 11.68 3.54 -14.34
CA HIS A 180 12.42 2.79 -15.36
C HIS A 180 13.47 3.65 -16.06
N LEU A 181 13.11 4.88 -16.46
CA LEU A 181 14.03 5.83 -17.08
C LEU A 181 15.21 6.15 -16.16
N VAL A 182 14.93 6.53 -14.90
CA VAL A 182 15.96 6.82 -13.90
C VAL A 182 16.84 5.59 -13.67
N GLY A 183 16.26 4.41 -13.47
CA GLY A 183 17.03 3.18 -13.31
C GLY A 183 17.96 2.89 -14.50
N ASN A 184 17.51 3.18 -15.73
CA ASN A 184 18.35 3.05 -16.92
C ASN A 184 19.46 4.10 -16.97
N LEU A 185 19.17 5.36 -16.63
CA LEU A 185 20.18 6.43 -16.54
C LEU A 185 21.25 6.13 -15.49
N LEU A 186 20.87 5.52 -14.36
CA LEU A 186 21.81 5.12 -13.30
C LEU A 186 22.72 3.95 -13.74
N ARG A 187 22.19 2.98 -14.50
CA ARG A 187 22.97 1.83 -15.03
C ARG A 187 23.85 2.22 -16.21
N SER A 188 23.30 3.05 -17.11
CA SER A 188 23.92 3.48 -18.36
C SER A 188 23.60 4.96 -18.62
N PRO A 189 24.39 5.89 -18.06
CA PRO A 189 24.21 7.33 -18.25
C PRO A 189 24.17 7.71 -19.74
N SER A 190 23.14 8.46 -20.15
CA SER A 190 23.08 9.03 -21.51
C SER A 190 24.04 10.21 -21.65
N GLU A 191 24.35 10.60 -22.89
CA GLU A 191 25.22 11.77 -23.14
C GLU A 191 24.61 13.07 -22.60
N GLU A 192 23.30 13.24 -22.73
CA GLU A 192 22.56 14.38 -22.19
C GLU A 192 22.64 14.42 -20.67
N PHE A 193 22.51 13.26 -20.01
CA PHE A 193 22.59 13.17 -18.57
C PHE A 193 24.01 13.45 -18.04
N VAL A 194 25.04 12.94 -18.71
CA VAL A 194 26.44 13.29 -18.39
C VAL A 194 26.67 14.78 -18.60
N ARG A 195 26.19 15.37 -19.70
CA ARG A 195 26.31 16.80 -19.96
C ARG A 195 25.65 17.62 -18.85
N PHE A 196 24.43 17.26 -18.44
CA PHE A 196 23.71 17.88 -17.33
C PHE A 196 24.54 17.85 -16.04
N LEU A 197 25.05 16.68 -15.63
CA LEU A 197 25.84 16.55 -14.41
C LEU A 197 27.14 17.39 -14.43
N LEU A 198 27.79 17.52 -15.59
CA LEU A 198 29.00 18.34 -15.72
C LEU A 198 28.69 19.84 -15.62
N THR A 199 27.55 20.28 -16.14
CA THR A 199 27.07 21.67 -15.99
C THR A 199 26.72 21.97 -14.53
N GLU A 200 26.00 21.07 -13.87
CA GLU A 200 25.67 21.22 -12.44
C GLU A 200 26.92 21.16 -11.55
N LEU A 201 27.90 20.30 -11.88
CA LEU A 201 29.17 20.24 -11.15
C LEU A 201 29.92 21.57 -11.18
N GLY A 202 29.93 22.27 -12.32
CA GLY A 202 30.52 23.61 -12.43
C GLY A 202 29.79 24.65 -11.58
N THR A 203 28.47 24.49 -11.40
CA THR A 203 27.64 25.39 -10.58
C THR A 203 27.87 25.16 -9.08
N VAL A 204 27.92 23.89 -8.66
CA VAL A 204 28.10 23.51 -7.24
C VAL A 204 29.55 23.64 -6.78
N ALA A 205 30.50 23.37 -7.67
CA ALA A 205 31.93 23.40 -7.37
C ALA A 205 32.71 24.12 -8.50
N PRO A 206 32.80 25.46 -8.46
CA PRO A 206 33.42 26.27 -9.53
C PRO A 206 34.87 25.89 -9.85
N SER A 207 35.60 25.29 -8.91
CA SER A 207 36.96 24.79 -9.12
C SER A 207 37.04 23.62 -10.11
N TYR A 208 35.93 22.92 -10.35
CA TYR A 208 35.83 21.79 -11.28
C TYR A 208 35.05 22.15 -12.55
N GLU A 209 34.77 23.44 -12.77
CA GLU A 209 34.09 23.90 -13.98
C GLU A 209 34.92 23.56 -15.22
N ILE A 210 34.26 22.94 -16.21
CA ILE A 210 34.89 22.65 -17.48
C ILE A 210 34.93 23.93 -18.31
N GLN A 211 36.13 24.47 -18.49
CA GLN A 211 36.34 25.64 -19.34
C GLN A 211 36.01 25.33 -20.80
N GLY A 212 34.97 25.97 -21.35
CA GLY A 212 34.56 25.85 -22.74
C GLY A 212 33.32 24.97 -22.96
N ARG A 213 33.00 24.67 -24.23
CA ARG A 213 31.80 23.88 -24.57
C ARG A 213 32.00 22.41 -24.23
N ILE A 214 30.98 21.79 -23.64
CA ILE A 214 30.93 20.34 -23.40
C ILE A 214 30.78 19.61 -24.75
N THR A 215 31.90 19.14 -25.31
CA THR A 215 31.95 18.39 -26.56
C THR A 215 31.80 16.88 -26.31
N GLY A 216 31.50 16.09 -27.36
CA GLY A 216 31.38 14.63 -27.25
C GLY A 216 32.62 13.96 -26.65
N LYS A 217 33.83 14.43 -27.00
CA LYS A 217 35.10 13.93 -26.42
C LYS A 217 35.18 14.12 -24.90
N VAL A 218 34.63 15.23 -24.39
CA VAL A 218 34.56 15.48 -22.94
C VAL A 218 33.56 14.51 -22.33
N ILE A 219 32.38 14.34 -22.94
CA ILE A 219 31.36 13.40 -22.46
C ILE A 219 31.91 11.97 -22.39
N ASP A 220 32.60 11.49 -23.44
CA ASP A 220 33.19 10.15 -23.47
C ASP A 220 34.22 9.94 -22.36
N LYS A 221 35.02 10.96 -22.05
CA LYS A 221 35.99 10.94 -20.95
C LYS A 221 35.30 10.86 -19.58
N PHE A 222 34.20 11.59 -19.39
CA PHE A 222 33.53 11.70 -18.10
C PHE A 222 32.44 10.63 -17.88
N LYS A 223 31.93 9.99 -18.93
CA LYS A 223 30.96 8.91 -18.85
C LYS A 223 31.36 7.77 -17.89
N PRO A 224 32.61 7.21 -17.94
CA PRO A 224 33.02 6.20 -16.97
C PRO A 224 33.15 6.75 -15.54
N ILE A 225 33.53 8.01 -15.38
CA ILE A 225 33.65 8.67 -14.07
C ILE A 225 32.25 8.82 -13.46
N VAL A 226 31.30 9.38 -14.21
CA VAL A 226 29.90 9.52 -13.79
C VAL A 226 29.30 8.18 -13.40
N LYS A 227 29.51 7.14 -14.23
CA LYS A 227 29.03 5.79 -13.93
C LYS A 227 29.60 5.27 -12.60
N LYS A 228 30.90 5.42 -12.38
CA LYS A 228 31.57 5.02 -11.14
C LYS A 228 31.03 5.80 -9.93
N SER A 229 30.90 7.12 -10.04
CA SER A 229 30.36 7.96 -8.97
C SER A 229 28.93 7.60 -8.60
N ILE A 230 28.07 7.29 -9.58
CA ILE A 230 26.71 6.80 -9.34
C ILE A 230 26.74 5.47 -8.58
N GLN A 231 27.57 4.52 -9.01
CA GLN A 231 27.69 3.21 -8.36
C GLN A 231 28.18 3.33 -6.92
N GLU A 232 29.23 4.13 -6.68
CA GLU A 232 29.75 4.40 -5.34
C GLU A 232 28.68 5.06 -4.45
N SER A 233 27.94 6.04 -4.98
CA SER A 233 26.85 6.71 -4.25
C SER A 233 25.73 5.73 -3.89
N LEU A 234 25.35 4.82 -4.80
CA LEU A 234 24.33 3.81 -4.54
C LEU A 234 24.78 2.81 -3.47
N VAL A 235 26.03 2.34 -3.53
CA VAL A 235 26.60 1.45 -2.51
C VAL A 235 26.64 2.15 -1.16
N GLU A 236 27.04 3.42 -1.11
CA GLU A 236 27.05 4.20 0.11
C GLU A 236 25.63 4.36 0.70
N LEU A 237 24.62 4.66 -0.13
CA LEU A 237 23.23 4.74 0.31
C LEU A 237 22.68 3.40 0.83
N MET A 238 22.99 2.29 0.16
CA MET A 238 22.63 0.95 0.63
C MET A 238 23.33 0.64 1.94
N THR A 239 24.63 0.90 2.04
CA THR A 239 25.42 0.66 3.25
C THR A 239 24.90 1.50 4.41
N ARG A 240 24.56 2.76 4.19
CA ARG A 240 23.95 3.63 5.20
C ARG A 240 22.58 3.12 5.63
N SER A 241 21.75 2.67 4.69
CA SER A 241 20.41 2.12 4.99
C SER A 241 20.53 0.83 5.82
N LEU A 242 21.40 -0.10 5.41
CA LEU A 242 21.72 -1.32 6.15
C LEU A 242 22.36 -1.00 7.50
N SER A 243 23.29 -0.05 7.57
CA SER A 243 23.95 0.34 8.83
C SER A 243 22.98 1.05 9.77
N GLN A 244 21.97 1.73 9.26
CA GLN A 244 20.89 2.31 10.07
C GLN A 244 19.91 1.24 10.58
N GLU A 245 19.76 0.12 9.88
CA GLU A 245 19.04 -1.07 10.37
C GLU A 245 19.91 -1.93 11.32
N ILE A 246 21.23 -1.97 11.12
CA ILE A 246 22.21 -2.75 11.91
C ILE A 246 22.72 -1.97 13.12
N ALA A 247 22.55 -0.64 13.21
CA ALA A 247 22.91 0.16 14.38
C ALA A 247 21.91 0.02 15.56
N GLN A 248 21.56 -1.22 15.90
CA GLN A 248 21.60 -1.61 17.31
C GLN A 248 23.07 -1.92 17.62
N PRO A 249 23.63 -1.50 18.76
CA PRO A 249 25.01 -1.82 19.07
C PRO A 249 25.09 -3.32 19.37
N VAL A 250 25.45 -4.12 18.35
CA VAL A 250 26.24 -5.32 18.60
C VAL A 250 27.67 -4.85 18.40
N GLU A 251 28.43 -4.79 19.50
CA GLU A 251 29.88 -4.62 19.44
C GLU A 251 30.43 -5.74 18.57
N VAL A 252 30.93 -5.38 17.39
CA VAL A 252 31.75 -6.27 16.57
C VAL A 252 33.17 -5.77 16.69
N GLU A 253 33.93 -6.40 17.59
CA GLU A 253 35.39 -6.35 17.55
C GLU A 253 35.83 -6.94 16.20
N VAL A 254 36.59 -6.15 15.45
CA VAL A 254 37.24 -6.58 14.22
C VAL A 254 38.54 -7.27 14.61
N GLU A 255 38.61 -8.58 14.40
CA GLU A 255 39.87 -9.29 14.32
C GLU A 255 39.89 -10.11 13.02
N LEU A 256 40.86 -9.80 12.16
CA LEU A 256 41.12 -10.45 10.88
C LEU A 256 42.05 -11.66 11.11
N GLU A 257 41.70 -12.85 10.60
CA GLU A 257 42.42 -13.57 9.53
C GLU A 257 42.02 -15.07 9.37
N ILE A 258 41.55 -15.41 8.16
CA ILE A 258 41.90 -16.53 7.24
C ILE A 258 41.32 -17.98 7.42
N GLU A 259 40.60 -18.42 6.36
CA GLU A 259 40.40 -19.75 5.66
C GLU A 259 40.21 -21.05 6.50
N GLU A 260 39.39 -22.06 6.19
CA GLU A 260 38.60 -22.51 5.02
C GLU A 260 37.59 -23.63 5.47
N GLU A 261 36.70 -24.04 4.55
CA GLU A 261 35.85 -25.26 4.48
C GLU A 261 34.35 -25.27 4.92
N GLU A 262 33.60 -26.10 4.17
CA GLU A 262 32.21 -25.99 3.72
C GLU A 262 31.11 -26.71 4.56
N GLN A 263 29.91 -26.09 4.56
CA GLN A 263 28.52 -26.63 4.56
C GLN A 263 27.90 -27.31 5.83
N PRO A 264 26.55 -27.36 5.97
CA PRO A 264 25.47 -26.47 5.50
C PRO A 264 24.39 -26.08 6.58
N GLN A 265 23.61 -25.04 6.23
CA GLN A 265 22.32 -24.50 6.73
C GLN A 265 21.51 -25.16 7.88
N ASP A 266 20.98 -24.32 8.80
CA ASP A 266 19.53 -23.99 8.85
C ASP A 266 19.24 -22.67 9.64
N PRO A 267 18.13 -21.95 9.35
CA PRO A 267 17.90 -20.54 9.71
C PRO A 267 17.12 -20.29 11.01
N GLN A 268 17.25 -19.04 11.47
CA GLN A 268 16.77 -18.44 12.74
C GLN A 268 15.24 -18.37 12.92
N GLU A 269 14.80 -18.50 14.18
CA GLU A 269 13.57 -17.90 14.70
C GLU A 269 13.92 -16.68 15.56
N SER A 270 13.51 -15.47 15.16
CA SER A 270 13.52 -14.28 16.00
C SER A 270 12.22 -14.19 16.80
N LYS A 271 12.28 -14.55 18.09
CA LYS A 271 11.15 -14.41 19.02
C LYS A 271 10.94 -12.92 19.37
N ILE A 272 9.73 -12.43 19.17
CA ILE A 272 9.26 -11.14 19.69
C ILE A 272 9.21 -11.25 21.23
N VAL A 273 10.05 -10.48 21.93
CA VAL A 273 10.08 -10.45 23.41
C VAL A 273 9.63 -9.06 23.87
N THR A 274 8.48 -8.99 24.52
CA THR A 274 7.97 -7.75 25.14
C THR A 274 8.96 -7.27 26.22
N THR A 275 9.36 -6.02 26.13
CA THR A 275 10.38 -5.42 27.00
C THR A 275 9.77 -4.88 28.30
N ALA A 276 10.56 -4.81 29.37
CA ALA A 276 10.12 -4.25 30.66
C ALA A 276 9.66 -2.78 30.54
N GLU A 277 10.25 -2.02 29.61
CA GLU A 277 9.91 -0.62 29.37
C GLU A 277 8.52 -0.46 28.74
N GLU A 278 8.09 -1.38 27.87
CA GLU A 278 6.76 -1.39 27.28
C GLU A 278 5.65 -1.69 28.31
N ILE A 279 5.95 -2.59 29.25
CA ILE A 279 5.03 -2.90 30.36
C ILE A 279 4.88 -1.69 31.29
N GLU A 280 5.97 -1.00 31.61
CA GLU A 280 5.94 0.22 32.42
C GLU A 280 5.11 1.34 31.74
N ALA A 281 5.30 1.51 30.43
CA ALA A 281 4.53 2.45 29.62
C ALA A 281 3.03 2.13 29.64
N PHE A 282 2.67 0.85 29.51
CA PHE A 282 1.28 0.40 29.54
C PHE A 282 0.60 0.71 30.88
N GLU A 283 1.24 0.41 32.01
CA GLU A 283 0.67 0.66 33.34
C GLU A 283 0.49 2.16 33.64
N LYS A 284 1.41 3.01 33.17
CA LYS A 284 1.26 4.48 33.27
C LYS A 284 0.09 5.00 32.45
N ILE A 285 -0.04 4.55 31.19
CA ILE A 285 -1.14 4.95 30.30
C ILE A 285 -2.48 4.44 30.83
N LYS A 286 -2.52 3.23 31.40
CA LYS A 286 -3.69 2.66 32.06
C LYS A 286 -4.12 3.49 33.27
N SER A 287 -3.18 3.94 34.10
CA SER A 287 -3.47 4.80 35.25
C SER A 287 -4.02 6.18 34.82
N ILE A 288 -3.47 6.76 33.75
CA ILE A 288 -3.95 8.03 33.17
C ILE A 288 -5.39 7.88 32.65
N THR A 289 -5.65 6.84 31.88
CA THR A 289 -6.97 6.61 31.24
C THR A 289 -8.07 6.28 32.25
N GLN A 290 -7.74 5.65 33.39
CA GLN A 290 -8.65 5.46 34.52
C GLN A 290 -9.13 6.76 35.17
N THR A 291 -8.46 7.89 34.92
CA THR A 291 -8.86 9.21 35.43
C THR A 291 -9.98 9.86 34.60
N SER A 292 -10.32 9.30 33.42
CA SER A 292 -11.44 9.81 32.60
C SER A 292 -12.78 9.61 33.30
N LYS A 293 -13.58 10.67 33.37
CA LYS A 293 -14.92 10.67 33.98
C LYS A 293 -16.02 10.21 33.02
N SER A 294 -15.70 10.12 31.72
CA SER A 294 -16.69 10.00 30.64
C SER A 294 -16.78 8.60 30.04
N TYR A 295 -15.70 7.81 30.09
CA TYR A 295 -15.62 6.50 29.42
C TYR A 295 -14.80 5.49 30.22
N SER A 296 -15.32 4.27 30.38
CA SER A 296 -14.61 3.15 31.00
C SER A 296 -14.53 1.98 30.03
N PHE A 297 -13.36 1.83 29.39
CA PHE A 297 -13.03 0.71 28.51
C PHE A 297 -11.84 -0.07 29.06
N GLU A 298 -11.84 -1.39 28.86
CA GLU A 298 -10.70 -2.24 29.20
C GLU A 298 -9.56 -2.00 28.20
N LEU A 299 -8.37 -1.64 28.72
CA LEU A 299 -7.17 -1.47 27.89
C LEU A 299 -6.46 -2.81 27.66
N LYS A 300 -6.10 -3.07 26.41
CA LYS A 300 -5.25 -4.21 26.01
C LYS A 300 -4.11 -3.71 25.16
N TYR A 301 -2.95 -4.34 25.29
CA TYR A 301 -1.79 -4.07 24.44
C TYR A 301 -1.60 -5.17 23.40
N LYS A 302 -0.97 -4.82 22.28
CA LYS A 302 -0.51 -5.75 21.25
C LYS A 302 0.92 -5.38 20.90
N ASP A 303 1.82 -6.31 21.18
CA ASP A 303 3.22 -6.21 20.80
C ASP A 303 3.39 -6.63 19.34
N THR A 304 4.19 -5.86 18.59
CA THR A 304 4.50 -6.13 17.19
C THR A 304 5.98 -5.86 16.96
N ALA A 305 6.56 -6.45 15.91
CA ALA A 305 7.97 -6.27 15.59
C ALA A 305 8.42 -4.80 15.40
N SER A 306 7.49 -3.87 15.17
CA SER A 306 7.79 -2.47 14.88
C SER A 306 7.24 -1.45 15.88
N TYR A 307 6.24 -1.81 16.69
CA TYR A 307 5.62 -0.91 17.67
C TYR A 307 4.82 -1.66 18.74
N PHE A 308 4.63 -0.99 19.88
CA PHE A 308 3.78 -1.46 20.96
C PHE A 308 2.42 -0.73 20.90
N GLY A 309 1.36 -1.44 20.50
CA GLY A 309 0.04 -0.86 20.27
C GLY A 309 -0.88 -0.95 21.48
N ILE A 310 -1.53 0.15 21.86
CA ILE A 310 -2.49 0.21 22.98
C ILE A 310 -3.90 0.44 22.44
N ASN A 311 -4.82 -0.44 22.86
CA ASN A 311 -6.15 -0.57 22.27
C ASN A 311 -7.25 -0.67 23.33
N LEU A 312 -8.47 -0.30 22.93
CA LEU A 312 -9.69 -0.44 23.71
C LEU A 312 -10.33 -1.80 23.41
N GLY A 313 -10.08 -2.83 24.22
CA GLY A 313 -10.67 -4.16 24.09
C GLY A 313 -10.29 -4.96 22.83
N LYS A 314 -10.65 -4.49 21.63
CA LYS A 314 -10.29 -5.07 20.33
C LYS A 314 -8.99 -4.47 19.80
N SER A 315 -8.15 -5.27 19.14
CA SER A 315 -6.86 -4.83 18.59
C SER A 315 -6.97 -3.79 17.46
N THR A 316 -8.15 -3.60 16.88
CA THR A 316 -8.41 -2.58 15.84
C THR A 316 -8.76 -1.21 16.43
N TRP A 317 -9.17 -1.13 17.70
CA TRP A 317 -9.55 0.10 18.40
C TRP A 317 -8.35 0.71 19.13
N TRP A 318 -7.27 0.90 18.38
CA TRP A 318 -6.03 1.46 18.88
C TRP A 318 -6.12 2.98 19.00
N PHE A 319 -5.56 3.55 20.06
CA PHE A 319 -5.50 5.01 20.25
C PHE A 319 -4.07 5.54 20.44
N LEU A 320 -3.12 4.66 20.81
CA LEU A 320 -1.69 4.97 20.85
C LEU A 320 -0.88 3.82 20.25
N ARG A 321 0.17 4.17 19.50
CA ARG A 321 1.23 3.24 19.08
C ARG A 321 2.57 3.78 19.57
N LEU A 322 3.25 3.03 20.42
CA LEU A 322 4.52 3.43 21.01
C LEU A 322 5.70 2.83 20.23
N TYR A 323 6.72 3.65 20.02
CA TYR A 323 7.99 3.29 19.43
C TYR A 323 9.07 3.59 20.48
N LEU A 324 9.27 2.65 21.41
CA LEU A 324 10.17 2.80 22.56
C LEU A 324 11.58 2.26 22.26
N SER A 325 11.72 1.37 21.27
CA SER A 325 12.99 0.77 20.87
C SER A 325 13.84 1.64 19.93
N SER A 326 13.34 2.79 19.48
CA SER A 326 14.07 3.71 18.61
C SER A 326 14.94 4.69 19.41
N GLN A 327 16.11 5.11 18.87
CA GLN A 327 16.98 6.11 19.52
C GLN A 327 16.24 7.39 19.93
N LYS A 328 15.25 7.81 19.15
CA LYS A 328 14.26 8.81 19.54
C LYS A 328 12.95 8.10 19.88
N LYS A 329 12.63 8.00 21.17
CA LYS A 329 11.36 7.40 21.61
C LYS A 329 10.20 8.27 21.12
N SER A 330 9.14 7.65 20.63
CA SER A 330 8.01 8.40 20.11
C SER A 330 6.71 7.61 20.21
N PHE A 331 5.59 8.30 20.08
CA PHE A 331 4.30 7.64 19.92
C PHE A 331 3.45 8.33 18.88
N ILE A 332 2.58 7.57 18.24
CA ILE A 332 1.65 8.04 17.22
C ILE A 332 0.25 8.14 17.79
N THR A 333 -0.44 9.22 17.43
CA THR A 333 -1.84 9.51 17.77
C THR A 333 -2.69 9.69 16.51
N ARG A 334 -4.01 9.62 16.69
CA ARG A 334 -5.01 9.92 15.64
C ARG A 334 -5.50 11.37 15.67
N LEU A 335 -4.91 12.23 16.50
CA LEU A 335 -5.26 13.65 16.60
C LEU A 335 -4.43 14.47 15.62
N SER A 336 -5.00 15.57 15.13
CA SER A 336 -4.31 16.47 14.20
C SER A 336 -3.12 17.17 14.86
N VAL A 337 -2.13 17.58 14.05
CA VAL A 337 -0.92 18.25 14.55
C VAL A 337 -1.24 19.49 15.38
N ASP A 338 -2.27 20.24 14.99
CA ASP A 338 -2.71 21.45 15.68
C ASP A 338 -3.32 21.12 17.06
N GLU A 339 -4.12 20.06 17.16
CA GLU A 339 -4.71 19.62 18.44
C GLU A 339 -3.62 19.08 19.37
N VAL A 340 -2.66 18.32 18.83
CA VAL A 340 -1.54 17.77 19.61
C VAL A 340 -0.61 18.88 20.11
N LYS A 341 -0.28 19.88 19.29
CA LYS A 341 0.56 21.02 19.70
C LYS A 341 -0.10 21.85 20.81
N CYS A 342 -1.43 21.97 20.80
CA CYS A 342 -2.17 22.65 21.85
C CYS A 342 -2.07 21.91 23.20
N LEU A 343 -2.14 20.57 23.16
CA LEU A 343 -2.14 19.72 24.35
C LEU A 343 -0.72 19.35 24.84
N ALA A 344 0.29 19.50 23.99
CA ALA A 344 1.69 19.19 24.28
C ALA A 344 2.65 20.25 23.70
N PRO A 345 2.60 21.52 24.18
CA PRO A 345 3.36 22.63 23.60
C PRO A 345 4.87 22.50 23.76
N ASN A 346 5.33 21.71 24.75
CA ASN A 346 6.75 21.52 25.06
C ASN A 346 7.38 20.30 24.38
N PHE A 347 6.66 19.62 23.48
CA PHE A 347 7.13 18.41 22.82
C PHE A 347 7.22 18.60 21.30
N GLU A 348 8.18 17.91 20.67
CA GLU A 348 8.33 17.93 19.22
C GLU A 348 7.24 17.06 18.58
N VAL A 349 6.40 17.71 17.74
CA VAL A 349 5.29 17.07 17.03
C VAL A 349 5.55 17.10 15.53
N GLN A 350 5.52 15.93 14.89
CA GLN A 350 5.69 15.76 13.45
C GLN A 350 4.41 15.22 12.82
N GLU A 351 4.10 15.68 11.61
CA GLU A 351 3.00 15.13 10.82
C GLU A 351 3.39 13.76 10.26
N VAL A 352 2.46 12.81 10.30
CA VAL A 352 2.66 11.48 9.72
C VAL A 352 1.82 11.41 8.45
N THR A 353 2.46 11.15 7.31
CA THR A 353 1.78 11.03 6.02
C THR A 353 0.82 9.83 6.02
N ALA A 354 -0.27 9.92 5.26
CA ALA A 354 -1.43 9.03 5.23
C ALA A 354 -1.18 7.52 4.93
N SER A 355 0.07 7.07 4.86
CA SER A 355 0.44 5.66 4.65
C SER A 355 0.25 4.77 5.89
N LEU A 356 -0.02 5.32 7.08
CA LEU A 356 -0.24 4.58 8.34
C LEU A 356 -1.72 4.56 8.83
N GLY A 357 -2.68 4.93 7.97
CA GLY A 357 -4.12 5.00 8.27
C GLY A 357 -4.55 6.33 8.93
N ASP A 358 -5.57 6.32 9.80
CA ASP A 358 -6.08 7.46 10.60
C ASP A 358 -5.04 8.12 11.56
N ALA A 359 -3.75 7.77 11.45
CA ALA A 359 -2.66 8.35 12.21
C ALA A 359 -2.36 9.76 11.71
N ALA A 360 -2.47 10.76 12.58
CA ALA A 360 -2.39 12.17 12.18
C ALA A 360 -1.19 12.91 12.79
N SER A 361 -0.54 12.37 13.83
CA SER A 361 0.59 13.03 14.48
C SER A 361 1.52 12.07 15.23
N LYS A 362 2.82 12.36 15.18
CA LYS A 362 3.88 11.69 15.93
C LYS A 362 4.46 12.65 16.96
N VAL A 363 4.53 12.21 18.22
CA VAL A 363 5.12 12.97 19.33
C VAL A 363 6.41 12.30 19.76
N ILE A 364 7.50 13.07 19.86
CA ILE A 364 8.80 12.58 20.33
C ILE A 364 8.88 12.77 21.85
N ILE A 365 9.26 11.71 22.56
CA ILE A 365 9.45 11.69 24.01
C ILE A 365 10.88 11.30 24.34
N SER A 366 11.40 11.73 25.49
CA SER A 366 12.74 11.35 25.95
C SER A 366 12.71 10.11 26.83
N SER A 367 11.62 9.92 27.59
CA SER A 367 11.43 8.79 28.49
C SER A 367 9.94 8.48 28.68
N VAL A 368 9.62 7.25 29.10
CA VAL A 368 8.27 6.84 29.52
C VAL A 368 7.74 7.72 30.68
N ASN A 369 8.61 8.37 31.45
CA ASN A 369 8.22 9.36 32.47
C ASN A 369 7.56 10.62 31.89
N ASP A 370 7.76 10.92 30.59
CA ASP A 370 7.12 12.08 29.97
C ASP A 370 5.60 11.89 29.77
N PHE A 371 5.08 10.66 29.91
CA PHE A 371 3.64 10.42 29.86
C PHE A 371 2.87 11.14 30.97
N GLU A 372 3.48 11.39 32.13
CA GLU A 372 2.85 12.17 33.21
C GLU A 372 2.60 13.63 32.78
N LYS A 373 3.52 14.21 32.01
CA LYS A 373 3.38 15.56 31.44
C LYS A 373 2.41 15.62 30.27
N LEU A 374 2.11 14.46 29.67
CA LEU A 374 1.22 14.29 28.51
C LEU A 374 -0.14 13.71 28.88
N THR A 375 -0.50 13.72 30.18
CA THR A 375 -1.77 13.19 30.71
C THR A 375 -2.99 13.71 29.92
N SER A 376 -3.06 15.03 29.69
CA SER A 376 -4.17 15.65 28.94
C SER A 376 -4.28 15.17 27.50
N LEU A 377 -3.15 14.96 26.83
CA LEU A 377 -3.09 14.46 25.46
C LEU A 377 -3.51 12.98 25.39
N ILE A 378 -2.95 12.14 26.26
CA ILE A 378 -3.26 10.71 26.32
C ILE A 378 -4.73 10.48 26.63
N LEU A 379 -5.27 11.24 27.58
CA LEU A 379 -6.69 11.19 27.94
C LEU A 379 -7.56 11.62 26.77
N ARG A 380 -7.18 12.67 26.03
CA ARG A 380 -7.91 13.11 24.84
C ARG A 380 -7.89 12.06 23.73
N CYS A 381 -6.75 11.42 23.47
CA CYS A 381 -6.64 10.31 22.50
C CYS A 381 -7.55 9.13 22.87
N TYR A 382 -7.56 8.77 24.16
CA TYR A 382 -8.43 7.72 24.69
C TYR A 382 -9.91 8.08 24.51
N GLU A 383 -10.33 9.29 24.90
CA GLU A 383 -11.73 9.72 24.80
C GLU A 383 -12.20 9.86 23.34
N ALA A 384 -11.33 10.32 22.44
CA ALA A 384 -11.65 10.42 21.02
C ALA A 384 -11.91 9.04 20.40
N GLU A 385 -11.11 8.04 20.74
CA GLU A 385 -11.32 6.66 20.27
C GLU A 385 -12.52 6.01 20.97
N ALA A 386 -12.69 6.22 22.28
CA ALA A 386 -13.82 5.71 23.05
C ALA A 386 -15.17 6.25 22.56
N ALA A 387 -15.24 7.54 22.19
CA ALA A 387 -16.45 8.17 21.67
C ALA A 387 -16.93 7.54 20.36
N LYS A 388 -16.01 7.15 19.46
CA LYS A 388 -16.35 6.44 18.21
C LYS A 388 -17.09 5.13 18.48
N HIS A 389 -16.71 4.40 19.54
CA HIS A 389 -17.23 3.06 19.80
C HIS A 389 -18.38 3.01 20.82
N GLN A 390 -18.58 4.06 21.64
CA GLN A 390 -19.76 4.17 22.51
C GLN A 390 -21.06 4.39 21.72
N VAL A 391 -20.99 5.09 20.58
CA VAL A 391 -22.14 5.27 19.65
C VAL A 391 -22.59 3.93 19.06
N PHE A 392 -21.65 3.03 18.75
CA PHE A 392 -21.95 1.68 18.28
C PHE A 392 -22.60 0.80 19.34
N THR A 393 -22.16 0.91 20.60
CA THR A 393 -22.69 0.06 21.68
C THR A 393 -24.11 0.52 22.09
N THR A 394 -24.38 1.82 22.06
CA THR A 394 -25.71 2.37 22.38
C THR A 394 -26.75 2.07 21.31
N ASN A 395 -26.36 2.08 20.03
CA ASN A 395 -27.26 1.73 18.92
C ASN A 395 -27.62 0.23 18.88
N VAL A 396 -26.71 -0.66 19.29
CA VAL A 396 -26.98 -2.10 19.42
C VAL A 396 -27.98 -2.37 20.56
N ILE A 397 -27.81 -1.71 21.71
CA ILE A 397 -28.73 -1.85 22.86
C ILE A 397 -30.14 -1.31 22.54
N ARG A 398 -30.24 -0.28 21.68
CA ARG A 398 -31.53 0.28 21.26
C ARG A 398 -32.27 -0.61 20.27
N MET A 399 -31.56 -1.37 19.43
CA MET A 399 -32.15 -2.36 18.53
C MET A 399 -32.63 -3.60 19.28
N GLU A 400 -31.91 -4.07 20.30
CA GLU A 400 -32.33 -5.22 21.11
C GLU A 400 -33.54 -4.95 22.02
N LYS A 401 -33.80 -3.68 22.38
CA LYS A 401 -35.01 -3.30 23.15
C LYS A 401 -36.26 -3.05 22.31
N SER A 402 -36.13 -3.03 20.99
CA SER A 402 -37.24 -2.87 20.04
C SER A 402 -37.61 -4.16 19.29
N ALA A 403 -36.99 -5.29 19.66
CA ALA A 403 -37.29 -6.62 19.14
C ALA A 403 -38.18 -7.42 20.10
#